data_AF-A0A359G874-F1
#
_entry.id   AF-A0A359G874-F1
#
_cell.length_a   1.000
_cell.length_b   1.000
_cell.length_c   1.000
_cell.angle_alpha   90.00
_cell.angle_beta   90.00
_cell.angle_gamma   90.00
#
_symmetry.space_group_name_H-M   'P 1'
#
loop_
_entity.id
_entity.type
_entity.pdbx_description
1 polymer ?
#
loop_
_entity_poly.entity_id
_entity_poly.type
_entity_poly.pdbx_seq_one_letter_code
_entity_poly.pdbx_strand_id
1 'polypeptide(L)'
;MKRIPSILAAGLLAALAAASCHRPTVIPDDELALIFRDAYLSNAYANDARARRDSLRIYEPLFARYGYTAADVEHTIGTFSRRKSARLSDVVERAIDLLEEEGLRYEGEVAVLDTIDRVAQRTFTRTLLADSLLRVSSPADTARTRLVFDVEPGEYRVAYRYEIDSLDANGRSMRSEFWLENERGARSSVYYQTLRPGRPERFRRTFNADSTHRRLHIDLLRFTAPPRRPSIRFSDIEVIRIPPAAQAVDSLYLLQLNVRIFADEFLRAAAADSL
;
A
#
# COMPACT_ATOMS: atom_id res chain seq x y z
N MET A 1 40.06 46.98 49.72
CA MET A 1 38.69 46.51 49.44
C MET A 1 38.58 45.61 48.18
N LYS A 2 39.58 44.77 47.84
CA LYS A 2 39.55 43.93 46.61
C LYS A 2 39.43 42.41 46.84
N ARG A 3 39.45 41.91 48.08
CA ARG A 3 39.48 40.46 48.38
C ARG A 3 38.11 39.80 48.50
N ILE A 4 37.07 40.58 48.85
CA ILE A 4 35.70 40.08 49.03
C ILE A 4 35.04 39.64 47.70
N PRO A 5 35.14 40.40 46.57
CA PRO A 5 34.54 39.96 45.31
C PRO A 5 35.27 38.74 44.70
N SER A 6 36.56 38.55 44.99
CA SER A 6 37.34 37.41 44.51
C SER A 6 36.97 36.10 45.20
N ILE A 7 36.65 36.14 46.50
CA ILE A 7 36.24 34.95 47.28
C ILE A 7 34.81 34.53 46.88
N LEU A 8 33.92 35.49 46.62
CA LEU A 8 32.58 35.22 46.08
C LEU A 8 32.63 34.66 44.65
N ALA A 9 33.50 35.19 43.79
CA ALA A 9 33.71 34.64 42.44
C ALA A 9 34.32 33.24 42.47
N ALA A 10 35.29 32.97 43.35
CA ALA A 10 35.89 31.65 43.53
C ALA A 10 34.89 30.64 44.13
N GLY A 11 34.03 31.06 45.06
CA GLY A 11 32.95 30.24 45.61
C GLY A 11 31.87 29.89 44.58
N LEU A 12 31.53 30.84 43.70
CA LEU A 12 30.58 30.61 42.60
C LEU A 12 31.17 29.68 41.52
N LEU A 13 32.45 29.84 41.17
CA LEU A 13 33.18 28.94 40.28
C LEU A 13 33.34 27.53 40.86
N ALA A 14 33.57 27.39 42.17
CA ALA A 14 33.62 26.10 42.83
C ALA A 14 32.23 25.42 42.91
N ALA A 15 31.15 26.20 43.11
CA ALA A 15 29.79 25.69 43.08
C ALA A 15 29.33 25.27 41.67
N LEU A 16 29.73 26.03 40.63
CA LEU A 16 29.52 25.67 39.21
C LEU A 16 30.37 24.46 38.79
N ALA A 17 31.57 24.31 39.33
CA ALA A 17 32.42 23.13 39.11
C ALA A 17 31.92 21.89 39.87
N ALA A 18 31.32 22.05 41.04
CA ALA A 18 30.69 20.95 41.78
C ALA A 18 29.37 20.49 41.13
N ALA A 19 28.66 21.38 40.44
CA ALA A 19 27.47 21.06 39.66
C ALA A 19 27.76 20.36 38.32
N SER A 20 29.01 20.37 37.84
CA SER A 20 29.39 19.70 36.58
C SER A 20 29.95 18.28 36.76
N CYS A 21 30.12 17.80 38.00
CA CYS A 21 30.49 16.43 38.28
C CYS A 21 29.25 15.52 38.32
N HIS A 22 28.57 15.35 37.18
CA HIS A 22 27.65 14.23 37.04
C HIS A 22 28.48 12.94 37.05
N ARG A 23 28.36 12.14 38.11
CA ARG A 23 28.99 10.82 38.14
C ARG A 23 28.21 9.92 37.19
N PRO A 24 28.88 9.30 36.21
CA PRO A 24 28.20 8.39 35.31
C PRO A 24 27.50 7.29 36.10
N THR A 25 26.23 7.07 35.78
CA THR A 25 25.39 6.04 36.36
C THR A 25 25.52 4.75 35.56
N VAL A 26 25.47 3.60 36.24
CA VAL A 26 25.47 2.29 35.57
C VAL A 26 24.04 1.98 35.14
N ILE A 27 23.82 1.83 33.84
CA ILE A 27 22.51 1.53 33.27
C ILE A 27 22.17 0.06 33.54
N PRO A 28 20.96 -0.27 34.03
CA PRO A 28 20.51 -1.65 34.19
C PRO A 28 20.48 -2.42 32.87
N ASP A 29 20.78 -3.72 32.89
CA ASP A 29 20.88 -4.56 31.68
C ASP A 29 19.61 -4.53 30.82
N ASP A 30 18.42 -4.58 31.43
CA ASP A 30 17.13 -4.53 30.72
C ASP A 30 16.88 -3.16 30.04
N GLU A 31 17.22 -2.06 30.71
CA GLU A 31 17.10 -0.71 30.15
C GLU A 31 18.13 -0.49 29.04
N LEU A 32 19.35 -1.01 29.24
CA LEU A 32 20.39 -0.97 28.22
C LEU A 32 19.96 -1.77 26.98
N ALA A 33 19.32 -2.93 27.14
CA ALA A 33 18.76 -3.70 26.02
C ALA A 33 17.70 -2.89 25.24
N LEU A 34 16.82 -2.15 25.92
CA LEU A 34 15.85 -1.26 25.28
C LEU A 34 16.54 -0.11 24.51
N ILE A 35 17.62 0.45 25.06
CA ILE A 35 18.42 1.47 24.38
C ILE A 35 19.09 0.89 23.13
N PHE A 36 19.69 -0.31 23.22
CA PHE A 36 20.29 -0.99 22.08
C PHE A 36 19.23 -1.30 21.01
N ARG A 37 18.05 -1.82 21.40
CA ARG A 37 16.89 -2.04 20.52
C ARG A 37 16.58 -0.80 19.68
N ASP A 38 16.42 0.34 20.33
CA ASP A 38 16.10 1.60 19.64
C ASP A 38 17.28 2.16 18.83
N ALA A 39 18.51 1.95 19.29
CA ALA A 39 19.70 2.34 18.53
C ALA A 39 19.82 1.51 17.24
N TYR A 40 19.47 0.22 17.26
CA TYR A 40 19.38 -0.63 16.07
C TYR A 40 18.32 -0.11 15.09
N LEU A 41 17.11 0.20 15.57
CA LEU A 41 16.05 0.77 14.72
C LEU A 41 16.46 2.12 14.13
N SER A 42 16.98 3.02 14.96
CA SER A 42 17.47 4.34 14.54
C SER A 42 18.56 4.22 13.47
N ASN A 43 19.45 3.23 13.59
CA ASN A 43 20.48 2.94 12.59
C ASN A 43 19.92 2.48 11.26
N ALA A 44 18.92 1.61 11.28
CA ALA A 44 18.25 1.12 10.07
C ALA A 44 17.64 2.28 9.29
N TYR A 45 16.91 3.17 9.96
CA TYR A 45 16.32 4.36 9.33
C TYR A 45 17.39 5.38 8.87
N ALA A 46 18.44 5.60 9.65
CA ALA A 46 19.50 6.54 9.28
C ALA A 46 20.38 6.04 8.11
N ASN A 47 20.48 4.72 7.89
CA ASN A 47 21.20 4.12 6.74
C ASN A 47 20.57 4.51 5.41
N ASP A 48 19.26 4.63 5.37
CA ASP A 48 18.54 5.10 4.19
C ASP A 48 18.84 6.58 3.87
N ALA A 49 19.12 7.39 4.90
CA ALA A 49 19.31 8.84 4.79
C ALA A 49 20.75 9.34 4.53
N ARG A 50 21.76 8.45 4.34
CA ARG A 50 23.18 8.81 4.11
C ARG A 50 23.78 9.82 5.11
N ALA A 51 23.40 9.78 6.37
CA ALA A 51 23.95 10.67 7.40
C ALA A 51 25.36 10.23 7.85
N ARG A 52 26.29 11.18 8.05
CA ARG A 52 27.63 10.92 8.61
C ARG A 52 27.51 10.41 10.04
N ARG A 53 27.97 9.17 10.27
CA ARG A 53 27.91 8.44 11.53
C ARG A 53 29.30 8.23 12.10
N ASP A 54 29.76 9.15 12.92
CA ASP A 54 31.03 8.94 13.62
C ASP A 54 31.02 9.44 15.07
N SER A 55 29.82 9.56 15.67
CA SER A 55 29.71 10.01 17.05
C SER A 55 28.47 9.41 17.72
N LEU A 56 28.66 8.86 18.93
CA LEU A 56 27.57 8.44 19.83
C LEU A 56 26.59 9.58 20.14
N ARG A 57 27.01 10.83 19.90
CA ARG A 57 26.18 12.05 19.97
C ARG A 57 24.92 12.01 19.11
N ILE A 58 24.91 11.23 18.02
CA ILE A 58 23.72 11.07 17.19
C ILE A 58 22.57 10.42 17.99
N TYR A 59 22.91 9.59 18.99
CA TYR A 59 21.94 8.93 19.87
C TYR A 59 21.72 9.68 21.19
N GLU A 60 22.31 10.85 21.41
CA GLU A 60 22.03 11.63 22.63
C GLU A 60 20.53 11.90 22.86
N PRO A 61 19.73 12.26 21.83
CA PRO A 61 18.28 12.39 22.01
C PRO A 61 17.60 11.07 22.41
N LEU A 62 18.14 9.94 21.95
CA LEU A 62 17.65 8.62 22.30
C LEU A 62 17.97 8.29 23.76
N PHE A 63 19.23 8.45 24.18
CA PHE A 63 19.64 8.21 25.56
C PHE A 63 18.87 9.10 26.55
N ALA A 64 18.64 10.36 26.18
CA ALA A 64 17.86 11.29 26.99
C ALA A 64 16.41 10.85 27.22
N ARG A 65 15.78 10.13 26.26
CA ARG A 65 14.43 9.56 26.46
C ARG A 65 14.39 8.52 27.58
N TYR A 66 15.49 7.80 27.77
CA TYR A 66 15.67 6.84 28.86
C TYR A 66 16.27 7.49 30.12
N GLY A 67 16.48 8.81 30.13
CA GLY A 67 17.04 9.52 31.28
C GLY A 67 18.56 9.44 31.41
N TYR A 68 19.26 9.01 30.36
CA TYR A 68 20.72 8.81 30.36
C TYR A 68 21.45 9.75 29.41
N THR A 69 22.73 9.95 29.69
CA THR A 69 23.66 10.70 28.83
C THR A 69 24.58 9.75 28.06
N ALA A 70 25.25 10.26 27.02
CA ALA A 70 26.26 9.49 26.30
C ALA A 70 27.41 9.00 27.23
N ALA A 71 27.74 9.79 28.26
CA ALA A 71 28.76 9.43 29.24
C ALA A 71 28.34 8.23 30.12
N ASP A 72 27.04 8.10 30.44
CA ASP A 72 26.51 6.96 31.19
C ASP A 72 26.61 5.66 30.38
N VAL A 73 26.32 5.73 29.08
CA VAL A 73 26.42 4.60 28.15
C VAL A 73 27.88 4.16 27.99
N GLU A 74 28.79 5.11 27.74
CA GLU A 74 30.23 4.82 27.64
C GLU A 74 30.78 4.20 28.93
N HIS A 75 30.37 4.72 30.09
CA HIS A 75 30.77 4.19 31.39
C HIS A 75 30.23 2.77 31.63
N THR A 76 28.99 2.52 31.25
CA THR A 76 28.33 1.23 31.41
C THR A 76 28.98 0.17 30.53
N ILE A 77 29.20 0.45 29.23
CA ILE A 77 29.91 -0.45 28.30
C ILE A 77 31.35 -0.72 28.79
N GLY A 78 32.04 0.31 29.26
CA GLY A 78 33.38 0.16 29.85
C GLY A 78 33.42 -0.75 31.08
N THR A 79 32.31 -0.84 31.82
CA THR A 79 32.17 -1.72 33.00
C THR A 79 31.98 -3.18 32.61
N PHE A 80 31.24 -3.46 31.53
CA PHE A 80 31.07 -4.82 30.98
C PHE A 80 32.41 -5.42 30.54
N SER A 81 33.27 -4.63 29.89
CA SER A 81 34.61 -5.07 29.47
C SER A 81 35.48 -5.57 30.65
N ARG A 82 35.23 -5.06 31.86
CA ARG A 82 36.00 -5.38 33.08
C ARG A 82 35.41 -6.54 33.89
N ARG A 83 34.15 -6.93 33.68
CA ARG A 83 33.47 -7.97 34.47
C ARG A 83 33.34 -9.26 33.64
N LYS A 84 33.88 -10.37 34.15
CA LYS A 84 33.88 -11.67 33.46
C LYS A 84 32.49 -12.34 33.37
N SER A 85 31.53 -11.88 34.19
CA SER A 85 30.21 -12.52 34.39
C SER A 85 29.02 -11.74 33.82
N ALA A 86 29.20 -10.48 33.45
CA ALA A 86 28.17 -9.66 32.79
C ALA A 86 28.67 -9.43 31.37
N ARG A 87 28.00 -10.03 30.37
CA ARG A 87 28.45 -9.93 28.99
C ARG A 87 27.55 -8.94 28.27
N LEU A 88 28.17 -7.96 27.60
CA LEU A 88 27.47 -7.09 26.67
C LEU A 88 26.69 -7.90 25.62
N SER A 89 27.19 -9.10 25.27
CA SER A 89 26.47 -10.06 24.44
C SER A 89 25.08 -10.38 24.96
N ASP A 90 24.89 -10.63 26.26
CA ASP A 90 23.59 -11.02 26.83
C ASP A 90 22.57 -9.88 26.70
N VAL A 91 23.02 -8.63 26.86
CA VAL A 91 22.20 -7.42 26.65
C VAL A 91 21.84 -7.24 25.18
N VAL A 92 22.78 -7.52 24.27
CA VAL A 92 22.54 -7.44 22.81
C VAL A 92 21.58 -8.53 22.36
N GLU A 93 21.75 -9.76 22.82
CA GLU A 93 20.80 -10.86 22.55
C GLU A 93 19.40 -10.50 23.08
N ARG A 94 19.31 -9.93 24.29
CA ARG A 94 18.03 -9.45 24.82
C ARG A 94 17.39 -8.36 23.95
N ALA A 95 18.19 -7.45 23.38
CA ALA A 95 17.69 -6.44 22.45
C ALA A 95 17.19 -7.07 21.14
N ILE A 96 17.86 -8.12 20.66
CA ILE A 96 17.43 -8.89 19.48
C ILE A 96 16.11 -9.60 19.76
N ASP A 97 15.99 -10.32 20.88
CA ASP A 97 14.74 -11.00 21.28
C ASP A 97 13.54 -10.04 21.29
N LEU A 98 13.73 -8.84 21.82
CA LEU A 98 12.70 -7.80 21.86
C LEU A 98 12.28 -7.34 20.45
N LEU A 99 13.24 -7.18 19.54
CA LEU A 99 12.97 -6.83 18.14
C LEU A 99 12.25 -7.97 17.40
N GLU A 100 12.64 -9.21 17.65
CA GLU A 100 12.01 -10.38 17.05
C GLU A 100 10.57 -10.55 17.54
N GLU A 101 10.31 -10.43 18.84
CA GLU A 101 8.97 -10.47 19.42
C GLU A 101 8.07 -9.36 18.84
N GLU A 102 8.59 -8.14 18.76
CA GLU A 102 7.88 -7.01 18.18
C GLU A 102 7.62 -7.21 16.66
N GLY A 103 8.61 -7.76 15.94
CA GLY A 103 8.49 -8.11 14.54
C GLY A 103 7.37 -9.12 14.29
N LEU A 104 7.32 -10.20 15.08
CA LEU A 104 6.26 -11.22 14.99
C LEU A 104 4.88 -10.62 15.25
N ARG A 105 4.76 -9.71 16.21
CA ARG A 105 3.49 -9.00 16.46
C ARG A 105 3.05 -8.17 15.26
N TYR A 106 3.95 -7.36 14.70
CA TYR A 106 3.63 -6.54 13.53
C TYR A 106 3.33 -7.36 12.28
N GLU A 107 4.04 -8.48 12.06
CA GLU A 107 3.71 -9.42 11.00
C GLU A 107 2.28 -9.95 11.14
N GLY A 108 1.86 -10.28 12.37
CA GLY A 108 0.48 -10.65 12.68
C GLY A 108 -0.52 -9.52 12.37
N GLU A 109 -0.22 -8.29 12.79
CA GLU A 109 -1.08 -7.12 12.53
C GLU A 109 -1.22 -6.84 11.02
N VAL A 110 -0.12 -6.90 10.26
CA VAL A 110 -0.13 -6.76 8.80
C VAL A 110 -0.94 -7.86 8.14
N ALA A 111 -0.80 -9.12 8.58
CA ALA A 111 -1.57 -10.23 8.04
C ALA A 111 -3.09 -10.06 8.25
N VAL A 112 -3.49 -9.46 9.38
CA VAL A 112 -4.90 -9.09 9.63
C VAL A 112 -5.36 -8.01 8.65
N LEU A 113 -4.57 -6.94 8.46
CA LEU A 113 -4.90 -5.88 7.51
C LEU A 113 -5.01 -6.40 6.07
N ASP A 114 -4.06 -7.24 5.63
CA ASP A 114 -4.10 -7.90 4.32
C ASP A 114 -5.34 -8.78 4.14
N THR A 115 -5.82 -9.39 5.23
CA THR A 115 -7.04 -10.19 5.22
C THR A 115 -8.26 -9.30 5.07
N ILE A 116 -8.32 -8.18 5.79
CA ILE A 116 -9.39 -7.18 5.67
C ILE A 116 -9.43 -6.64 4.24
N ASP A 117 -8.29 -6.25 3.67
CA ASP A 117 -8.17 -5.76 2.29
C ASP A 117 -8.71 -6.78 1.29
N ARG A 118 -8.29 -8.06 1.40
CA ARG A 118 -8.75 -9.14 0.51
C ARG A 118 -10.25 -9.39 0.64
N VAL A 119 -10.78 -9.40 1.85
CA VAL A 119 -12.22 -9.58 2.11
C VAL A 119 -13.01 -8.42 1.52
N ALA A 120 -12.55 -7.18 1.75
CA ALA A 120 -13.16 -5.98 1.23
C ALA A 120 -13.18 -5.98 -0.31
N GLN A 121 -12.03 -6.19 -0.96
CA GLN A 121 -11.94 -6.24 -2.42
C GLN A 121 -12.81 -7.34 -3.01
N ARG A 122 -12.81 -8.54 -2.42
CA ARG A 122 -13.69 -9.64 -2.88
C ARG A 122 -15.17 -9.28 -2.76
N THR A 123 -15.56 -8.63 -1.67
CA THR A 123 -16.95 -8.24 -1.40
C THR A 123 -17.44 -7.19 -2.40
N PHE A 124 -16.60 -6.22 -2.74
CA PHE A 124 -16.97 -5.10 -3.64
C PHE A 124 -16.51 -5.28 -5.08
N THR A 125 -15.96 -6.44 -5.44
CA THR A 125 -15.70 -6.81 -6.83
C THR A 125 -17.04 -6.92 -7.57
N ARG A 126 -17.18 -6.22 -8.69
CA ARG A 126 -18.42 -6.18 -9.49
C ARG A 126 -18.18 -6.76 -10.88
N THR A 127 -19.05 -7.69 -11.28
CA THR A 127 -19.12 -8.18 -12.66
C THR A 127 -20.01 -7.25 -13.46
N LEU A 128 -19.42 -6.53 -14.42
CA LEU A 128 -20.12 -5.57 -15.29
C LEU A 128 -20.72 -6.26 -16.52
N LEU A 129 -20.06 -7.33 -16.98
CA LEU A 129 -20.52 -8.19 -18.06
C LEU A 129 -20.00 -9.60 -17.82
N ALA A 130 -20.83 -10.61 -18.03
CA ALA A 130 -20.44 -12.02 -18.03
C ALA A 130 -21.22 -12.81 -19.09
N ASP A 131 -20.60 -13.87 -19.58
CA ASP A 131 -21.21 -14.95 -20.37
C ASP A 131 -22.03 -14.49 -21.58
N SER A 132 -21.51 -13.49 -22.29
CA SER A 132 -22.08 -13.07 -23.58
C SER A 132 -21.46 -13.85 -24.74
N LEU A 133 -22.33 -14.41 -25.59
CA LEU A 133 -21.96 -14.95 -26.89
C LEU A 133 -22.29 -13.92 -27.97
N LEU A 134 -21.27 -13.47 -28.70
CA LEU A 134 -21.44 -12.58 -29.85
C LEU A 134 -20.93 -13.26 -31.11
N ARG A 135 -21.80 -13.38 -32.10
CA ARG A 135 -21.43 -13.86 -33.43
C ARG A 135 -21.50 -12.70 -34.41
N VAL A 136 -20.43 -12.52 -35.17
CA VAL A 136 -20.35 -11.53 -36.24
C VAL A 136 -20.29 -12.28 -37.56
N SER A 137 -21.36 -12.13 -38.34
CA SER A 137 -21.54 -12.77 -39.65
C SER A 137 -21.65 -11.76 -40.78
N SER A 138 -21.92 -10.50 -40.44
CA SER A 138 -21.99 -9.38 -41.34
C SER A 138 -21.26 -8.17 -40.76
N PRO A 139 -20.82 -7.20 -41.60
CA PRO A 139 -20.25 -5.94 -41.11
C PRO A 139 -21.22 -5.12 -40.24
N ALA A 140 -22.53 -5.32 -40.38
CA ALA A 140 -23.54 -4.64 -39.56
C ALA A 140 -23.51 -5.14 -38.10
N ASP A 141 -23.14 -6.40 -37.86
CA ASP A 141 -23.06 -6.98 -36.52
C ASP A 141 -21.94 -6.34 -35.67
N THR A 142 -20.99 -5.65 -36.30
CA THR A 142 -19.89 -4.95 -35.62
C THR A 142 -20.39 -3.88 -34.66
N ALA A 143 -21.57 -3.28 -34.88
CA ALA A 143 -22.16 -2.35 -33.93
C ALA A 143 -22.39 -2.98 -32.54
N ARG A 144 -22.67 -4.30 -32.48
CA ARG A 144 -22.89 -5.05 -31.23
C ARG A 144 -21.60 -5.42 -30.51
N THR A 145 -20.45 -5.28 -31.17
CA THR A 145 -19.13 -5.59 -30.60
C THR A 145 -18.51 -4.41 -29.85
N ARG A 146 -19.16 -3.24 -29.90
CA ARG A 146 -18.74 -2.04 -29.19
C ARG A 146 -19.45 -1.97 -27.85
N LEU A 147 -18.68 -2.11 -26.78
CA LEU A 147 -19.15 -2.04 -25.40
C LEU A 147 -18.51 -0.82 -24.73
N VAL A 148 -19.31 -0.09 -23.97
CA VAL A 148 -18.87 1.10 -23.25
C VAL A 148 -19.39 1.02 -21.83
N PHE A 149 -18.49 1.18 -20.86
CA PHE A 149 -18.80 1.15 -19.44
C PHE A 149 -18.37 2.46 -18.81
N ASP A 150 -19.24 3.07 -18.00
CA ASP A 150 -18.80 4.15 -17.12
C ASP A 150 -17.86 3.57 -16.05
N VAL A 151 -16.77 4.29 -15.75
CA VAL A 151 -15.73 3.82 -14.84
C VAL A 151 -15.64 4.65 -13.58
N GLU A 152 -15.31 3.94 -12.51
CA GLU A 152 -14.85 4.47 -11.23
C GLU A 152 -13.39 4.03 -11.05
N PRO A 153 -12.61 4.70 -10.18
CA PRO A 153 -11.23 4.28 -9.91
C PRO A 153 -11.13 2.80 -9.54
N GLY A 154 -10.18 2.06 -10.10
CA GLY A 154 -10.00 0.63 -9.84
C GLY A 154 -9.44 -0.16 -11.01
N GLU A 155 -9.28 -1.47 -10.79
CA GLU A 155 -8.80 -2.42 -11.77
C GLU A 155 -9.98 -3.00 -12.58
N TYR A 156 -9.90 -2.93 -13.90
CA TYR A 156 -10.87 -3.50 -14.84
C TYR A 156 -10.22 -4.67 -15.59
N ARG A 157 -10.70 -5.89 -15.31
CA ARG A 157 -10.28 -7.11 -15.99
C ARG A 157 -11.24 -7.39 -17.13
N VAL A 158 -10.70 -7.38 -18.35
CA VAL A 158 -11.41 -7.73 -19.58
C VAL A 158 -10.89 -9.08 -20.05
N ALA A 159 -11.78 -10.04 -20.26
CA ALA A 159 -11.46 -11.33 -20.85
C ALA A 159 -12.52 -11.75 -21.85
N TYR A 160 -12.12 -12.50 -22.86
CA TYR A 160 -13.02 -13.19 -23.77
C TYR A 160 -12.26 -14.30 -24.49
N ARG A 161 -13.00 -15.21 -25.11
CA ARG A 161 -12.47 -16.14 -26.11
C ARG A 161 -12.98 -15.72 -27.49
N TYR A 162 -12.15 -15.91 -28.50
CA TYR A 162 -12.57 -15.70 -29.87
C TYR A 162 -12.16 -16.84 -30.78
N GLU A 163 -12.98 -17.09 -31.80
CA GLU A 163 -12.74 -18.10 -32.82
C GLU A 163 -13.14 -17.51 -34.17
N ILE A 164 -12.20 -17.57 -35.13
CA ILE A 164 -12.40 -17.09 -36.49
C ILE A 164 -12.58 -18.31 -37.38
N ASP A 165 -13.72 -18.37 -38.05
CA ASP A 165 -14.09 -19.44 -38.96
C ASP A 165 -13.26 -19.34 -40.26
N SER A 166 -13.03 -20.47 -40.93
CA SER A 166 -12.39 -20.51 -42.25
C SER A 166 -13.19 -19.77 -43.33
N LEU A 167 -14.48 -19.52 -43.10
CA LEU A 167 -15.33 -18.69 -43.94
C LEU A 167 -15.02 -17.18 -43.86
N ASP A 168 -14.17 -16.74 -42.93
CA ASP A 168 -13.75 -15.34 -42.82
C ASP A 168 -12.83 -14.94 -43.99
N ALA A 169 -13.14 -13.81 -44.63
CA ALA A 169 -12.40 -13.28 -45.78
C ALA A 169 -11.53 -12.05 -45.46
N ASN A 170 -11.36 -11.70 -44.17
CA ASN A 170 -10.68 -10.48 -43.72
C ASN A 170 -9.21 -10.74 -43.33
N GLY A 171 -8.82 -11.99 -43.11
CA GLY A 171 -7.43 -12.34 -42.81
C GLY A 171 -6.90 -11.61 -41.57
N ARG A 172 -5.77 -10.90 -41.69
CA ARG A 172 -5.14 -10.17 -40.58
C ARG A 172 -5.64 -8.73 -40.41
N SER A 173 -6.69 -8.33 -41.11
CA SER A 173 -7.25 -6.97 -41.03
C SER A 173 -8.21 -6.75 -39.85
N MET A 174 -8.31 -7.72 -38.94
CA MET A 174 -9.18 -7.65 -37.77
C MET A 174 -8.37 -7.46 -36.49
N ARG A 175 -8.84 -6.56 -35.62
CA ARG A 175 -8.27 -6.35 -34.29
C ARG A 175 -9.36 -6.01 -33.28
N SER A 176 -9.12 -6.31 -32.02
CA SER A 176 -9.85 -5.68 -30.91
C SER A 176 -9.12 -4.42 -30.47
N GLU A 177 -9.86 -3.42 -30.04
CA GLU A 177 -9.35 -2.11 -29.62
C GLU A 177 -9.98 -1.73 -28.27
N PHE A 178 -9.16 -1.27 -27.35
CA PHE A 178 -9.58 -0.95 -25.98
C PHE A 178 -8.92 0.34 -25.54
N TRP A 179 -9.63 1.19 -24.82
CA TRP A 179 -9.04 2.39 -24.25
C TRP A 179 -9.88 2.92 -23.09
N LEU A 180 -9.23 3.69 -22.23
CA LEU A 180 -9.91 4.52 -21.27
C LEU A 180 -10.09 5.93 -21.85
N GLU A 181 -11.23 6.55 -21.56
CA GLU A 181 -11.57 7.90 -21.97
C GLU A 181 -11.71 8.78 -20.73
N ASN A 182 -11.13 9.99 -20.77
CA ASN A 182 -11.30 10.99 -19.72
C ASN A 182 -12.48 11.94 -20.00
N GLU A 183 -12.77 12.87 -19.08
CA GLU A 183 -13.87 13.84 -19.26
C GLU A 183 -13.77 14.70 -20.52
N ARG A 184 -12.55 14.95 -21.02
CA ARG A 184 -12.30 15.76 -22.22
C ARG A 184 -12.33 14.92 -23.51
N GLY A 185 -12.69 13.64 -23.41
CA GLY A 185 -12.70 12.70 -24.53
C GLY A 185 -11.32 12.22 -24.99
N ALA A 186 -10.25 12.54 -24.26
CA ALA A 186 -8.92 12.07 -24.60
C ALA A 186 -8.77 10.59 -24.24
N ARG A 187 -8.15 9.84 -25.14
CA ARG A 187 -7.90 8.39 -24.97
C ARG A 187 -6.58 8.17 -24.23
N SER A 188 -6.63 7.32 -23.22
CA SER A 188 -5.46 6.82 -22.49
C SER A 188 -5.47 5.30 -22.46
N SER A 189 -4.33 4.69 -22.12
CA SER A 189 -4.20 3.23 -21.96
C SER A 189 -4.71 2.42 -23.17
N VAL A 190 -4.48 2.96 -24.38
CA VAL A 190 -4.96 2.36 -25.63
C VAL A 190 -4.23 1.06 -25.88
N TYR A 191 -4.98 0.01 -26.16
CA TYR A 191 -4.45 -1.32 -26.45
C TYR A 191 -5.13 -1.92 -27.68
N TYR A 192 -4.37 -2.67 -28.46
CA TYR A 192 -4.85 -3.35 -29.65
C TYR A 192 -4.44 -4.82 -29.60
N GLN A 193 -5.39 -5.71 -29.90
CA GLN A 193 -5.13 -7.14 -30.08
C GLN A 193 -5.43 -7.52 -31.53
N THR A 194 -4.43 -7.91 -32.31
CA THR A 194 -4.68 -8.48 -33.63
C THR A 194 -5.38 -9.83 -33.49
N LEU A 195 -6.49 -10.01 -34.20
CA LEU A 195 -7.24 -11.26 -34.20
C LEU A 195 -6.72 -12.12 -35.34
N ARG A 196 -6.33 -13.36 -35.02
CA ARG A 196 -5.69 -14.27 -35.97
C ARG A 196 -6.54 -15.51 -36.19
N PRO A 197 -6.70 -15.96 -37.44
CA PRO A 197 -7.39 -17.21 -37.72
C PRO A 197 -6.57 -18.39 -37.21
N GLY A 198 -7.26 -19.46 -36.81
CA GLY A 198 -6.64 -20.64 -36.24
C GLY A 198 -7.48 -21.24 -35.13
N ARG A 199 -6.83 -21.68 -34.06
CA ARG A 199 -7.52 -22.25 -32.90
C ARG A 199 -8.21 -21.16 -32.10
N PRO A 200 -9.26 -21.51 -31.33
CA PRO A 200 -9.84 -20.60 -30.36
C PRO A 200 -8.77 -20.03 -29.43
N GLU A 201 -8.69 -18.70 -29.36
CA GLU A 201 -7.74 -17.98 -28.53
C GLU A 201 -8.45 -17.30 -27.37
N ARG A 202 -7.77 -17.22 -26.22
CA ARG A 202 -8.25 -16.51 -25.03
C ARG A 202 -7.49 -15.21 -24.86
N PHE A 203 -8.22 -14.11 -24.77
CA PHE A 203 -7.68 -12.81 -24.43
C PHE A 203 -7.94 -12.49 -22.96
N ARG A 204 -6.96 -11.86 -22.32
CA ARG A 204 -7.11 -11.26 -20.98
C ARG A 204 -6.26 -10.00 -20.89
N ARG A 205 -6.86 -8.92 -20.42
CA ARG A 205 -6.16 -7.65 -20.18
C ARG A 205 -6.73 -6.95 -18.96
N THR A 206 -5.85 -6.27 -18.25
CA THR A 206 -6.19 -5.41 -17.13
C THR A 206 -6.01 -3.94 -17.53
N PHE A 207 -6.97 -3.10 -17.16
CA PHE A 207 -6.94 -1.65 -17.29
C PHE A 207 -7.07 -1.04 -15.89
N ASN A 208 -6.22 -0.06 -15.58
CA ASN A 208 -6.30 0.66 -14.31
C ASN A 208 -6.93 2.03 -14.57
N ALA A 209 -8.12 2.25 -14.01
CA ALA A 209 -8.78 3.54 -14.03
C ALA A 209 -8.46 4.30 -12.74
N ASP A 210 -8.20 5.60 -12.88
CA ASP A 210 -8.09 6.54 -11.78
C ASP A 210 -9.28 7.53 -11.81
N SER A 211 -9.22 8.57 -10.97
CA SER A 211 -10.28 9.59 -10.88
C SER A 211 -10.45 10.46 -12.12
N THR A 212 -9.51 10.44 -13.07
CA THR A 212 -9.58 11.23 -14.31
C THR A 212 -10.32 10.50 -15.43
N HIS A 213 -10.45 9.18 -15.32
CA HIS A 213 -11.12 8.35 -16.32
C HIS A 213 -12.63 8.31 -16.07
N ARG A 214 -13.40 8.26 -17.17
CA ARG A 214 -14.87 8.26 -17.15
C ARG A 214 -15.47 7.07 -17.86
N ARG A 215 -14.85 6.59 -18.94
CA ARG A 215 -15.35 5.43 -19.68
C ARG A 215 -14.26 4.44 -20.06
N LEU A 216 -14.60 3.16 -20.06
CA LEU A 216 -13.84 2.08 -20.68
C LEU A 216 -14.56 1.69 -21.97
N HIS A 217 -13.85 1.80 -23.09
CA HIS A 217 -14.33 1.35 -24.39
C HIS A 217 -13.68 0.02 -24.73
N ILE A 218 -14.50 -0.90 -25.19
CA ILE A 218 -14.13 -2.25 -25.61
C ILE A 218 -14.76 -2.47 -26.97
N ASP A 219 -13.98 -2.29 -28.02
CA ASP A 219 -14.34 -2.68 -29.37
C ASP A 219 -13.78 -4.08 -29.61
N LEU A 220 -14.61 -5.13 -29.48
CA LEU A 220 -14.15 -6.51 -29.68
C LEU A 220 -13.71 -6.76 -31.13
N LEU A 221 -14.27 -6.03 -32.09
CA LEU A 221 -13.90 -6.14 -33.50
C LEU A 221 -13.83 -4.77 -34.18
N ARG A 222 -12.68 -4.48 -34.77
CA ARG A 222 -12.42 -3.38 -35.71
C ARG A 222 -11.72 -3.93 -36.94
N PHE A 223 -12.13 -3.44 -38.11
CA PHE A 223 -11.44 -3.72 -39.36
C PHE A 223 -10.44 -2.60 -39.67
N THR A 224 -9.20 -2.97 -39.99
CA THR A 224 -8.15 -2.04 -40.43
C THR A 224 -8.16 -1.81 -41.94
N ALA A 225 -8.95 -2.59 -42.68
CA ALA A 225 -9.22 -2.46 -44.11
C ALA A 225 -10.74 -2.54 -44.36
N PRO A 226 -11.24 -2.20 -45.57
CA PRO A 226 -12.65 -2.35 -45.89
C PRO A 226 -13.15 -3.78 -45.59
N PRO A 227 -14.22 -3.93 -44.79
CA PRO A 227 -14.67 -5.24 -44.36
C PRO A 227 -15.20 -6.06 -45.54
N ARG A 228 -14.82 -7.34 -45.59
CA ARG A 228 -15.35 -8.33 -46.52
C ARG A 228 -16.42 -9.16 -45.82
N ARG A 229 -16.28 -10.49 -45.81
CA ARG A 229 -17.19 -11.40 -45.12
C ARG A 229 -16.60 -11.78 -43.76
N PRO A 230 -17.07 -11.18 -42.65
CA PRO A 230 -16.63 -11.59 -41.32
C PRO A 230 -17.31 -12.89 -40.90
N SER A 231 -16.55 -13.76 -40.25
CA SER A 231 -17.09 -14.95 -39.57
C SER A 231 -16.30 -15.22 -38.31
N ILE A 232 -16.69 -14.53 -37.23
CA ILE A 232 -16.02 -14.59 -35.94
C ILE A 232 -17.05 -14.78 -34.81
N ARG A 233 -16.66 -15.55 -33.81
CA ARG A 233 -17.40 -15.77 -32.58
C ARG A 233 -16.58 -15.25 -31.40
N PHE A 234 -17.21 -14.47 -30.54
CA PHE A 234 -16.71 -14.14 -29.22
C PHE A 234 -17.56 -14.85 -28.17
N SER A 235 -16.93 -15.49 -27.19
CA SER A 235 -17.61 -16.18 -26.08
C SER A 235 -16.91 -15.88 -24.77
N ASP A 236 -17.56 -16.23 -23.66
CA ASP A 236 -17.04 -16.04 -22.30
C ASP A 236 -16.54 -14.61 -22.06
N ILE A 237 -17.27 -13.63 -22.59
CA ILE A 237 -16.94 -12.22 -22.45
C ILE A 237 -17.19 -11.82 -21.00
N GLU A 238 -16.14 -11.39 -20.33
CA GLU A 238 -16.13 -11.05 -18.93
C GLU A 238 -15.48 -9.68 -18.74
N VAL A 239 -16.18 -8.80 -18.03
CA VAL A 239 -15.66 -7.51 -17.60
C VAL A 239 -15.90 -7.40 -16.10
N ILE A 240 -14.84 -7.44 -15.32
CA ILE A 240 -14.89 -7.36 -13.86
C ILE A 240 -14.19 -6.08 -13.40
N ARG A 241 -14.82 -5.34 -12.50
CA ARG A 241 -14.21 -4.25 -11.75
C ARG A 241 -13.80 -4.73 -10.36
N ILE A 242 -12.56 -4.46 -9.98
CA ILE A 242 -12.03 -4.63 -8.63
C ILE A 242 -11.65 -3.24 -8.08
N PRO A 243 -12.31 -2.77 -7.01
CA PRO A 243 -11.98 -1.47 -6.42
C PRO A 243 -10.59 -1.47 -5.76
N PRO A 244 -9.94 -0.30 -5.61
CA PRO A 244 -8.75 -0.14 -4.78
C PRO A 244 -9.03 -0.60 -3.34
N ALA A 245 -8.03 -1.17 -2.66
CA ALA A 245 -8.19 -1.73 -1.31
C ALA A 245 -8.77 -0.71 -0.33
N ALA A 246 -8.22 0.49 -0.25
CA ALA A 246 -8.72 1.57 0.60
C ALA A 246 -10.22 1.87 0.37
N GLN A 247 -10.63 2.06 -0.90
CA GLN A 247 -12.04 2.30 -1.23
C GLN A 247 -12.94 1.11 -0.85
N ALA A 248 -12.45 -0.11 -1.06
CA ALA A 248 -13.19 -1.32 -0.72
C ALA A 248 -13.37 -1.44 0.81
N VAL A 249 -12.33 -1.14 1.58
CA VAL A 249 -12.34 -1.15 3.04
C VAL A 249 -13.26 -0.07 3.60
N ASP A 250 -13.22 1.14 3.06
CA ASP A 250 -14.16 2.21 3.42
C ASP A 250 -15.61 1.76 3.18
N SER A 251 -15.87 1.13 2.03
CA SER A 251 -17.18 0.58 1.70
C SER A 251 -17.57 -0.57 2.64
N LEU A 252 -16.61 -1.38 3.08
CA LEU A 252 -16.83 -2.46 4.04
C LEU A 252 -17.20 -1.91 5.41
N TYR A 253 -16.51 -0.87 5.88
CA TYR A 253 -16.85 -0.19 7.13
C TYR A 253 -18.23 0.45 7.06
N LEU A 254 -18.57 1.13 5.96
CA LEU A 254 -19.92 1.68 5.77
C LEU A 254 -20.98 0.58 5.78
N LEU A 255 -20.72 -0.56 5.15
CA LEU A 255 -21.61 -1.72 5.17
C LEU A 255 -21.79 -2.29 6.58
N GLN A 256 -20.69 -2.40 7.35
CA GLN A 256 -20.71 -2.86 8.74
C GLN A 256 -21.42 -1.88 9.67
N LEU A 257 -21.24 -0.57 9.49
CA LEU A 257 -21.94 0.48 10.23
C LEU A 257 -23.45 0.51 9.90
N ASN A 258 -23.83 0.07 8.69
CA ASN A 258 -25.23 -0.16 8.30
C ASN A 258 -25.83 -1.45 8.91
N VAL A 259 -25.06 -2.25 9.66
CA VAL A 259 -25.61 -3.30 10.52
C VAL A 259 -26.02 -2.64 11.85
N ARG A 260 -27.26 -2.11 11.87
CA ARG A 260 -28.05 -1.73 13.06
C ARG A 260 -27.53 -0.57 13.94
N ILE A 261 -27.46 0.65 13.40
CA ILE A 261 -27.58 1.85 14.28
C ILE A 261 -28.94 2.53 14.09
N PHE A 262 -29.49 2.53 12.87
CA PHE A 262 -30.86 2.96 12.63
C PHE A 262 -31.61 1.84 11.91
N ALA A 263 -32.52 1.17 12.62
CA ALA A 263 -33.55 0.39 11.94
C ALA A 263 -34.33 1.35 11.02
N ASP A 264 -34.71 0.91 9.82
CA ASP A 264 -35.54 1.69 8.89
C ASP A 264 -36.82 2.23 9.56
N GLU A 265 -37.30 1.59 10.63
CA GLU A 265 -38.39 2.07 11.49
C GLU A 265 -38.07 3.39 12.22
N PHE A 266 -36.83 3.62 12.65
CA PHE A 266 -36.43 4.86 13.33
C PHE A 266 -36.48 6.07 12.40
N LEU A 267 -36.02 5.90 11.15
CA LEU A 267 -36.11 6.94 10.12
C LEU A 267 -37.56 7.18 9.68
N ARG A 268 -38.40 6.14 9.65
CA ARG A 268 -39.85 6.28 9.36
C ARG A 268 -40.62 6.97 10.48
N ALA A 269 -40.27 6.71 11.74
CA ALA A 269 -40.86 7.40 12.89
C ALA A 269 -40.48 8.89 12.90
N ALA A 270 -39.22 9.22 12.61
CA ALA A 270 -38.77 10.61 12.52
C ALA A 270 -39.42 11.39 11.35
N ALA A 271 -39.74 10.70 10.24
CA ALA A 271 -40.45 11.30 9.11
C ALA A 271 -41.96 11.52 9.38
N ALA A 272 -42.57 10.78 10.31
CA ALA A 272 -43.98 10.93 10.67
C ALA A 272 -44.25 12.17 11.54
N ASP A 273 -43.26 12.62 12.31
CA ASP A 273 -43.35 13.81 13.18
C ASP A 273 -42.96 15.12 12.45
N SER A 274 -42.77 15.08 11.12
CA SER A 274 -42.37 16.23 10.29
C SER A 274 -43.49 16.70 9.35
N LEU A 275 -44.75 16.73 9.83
CA LEU A 275 -45.90 17.35 9.16
C LEU A 275 -46.26 18.69 9.80
#